data_AF-A0A813FSG2-F1
#
_entry.id   AF-A0A813FSG2-F1
#
_cell.length_a   1.000
_cell.length_b   1.000
_cell.length_c   1.000
_cell.angle_alpha   90.00
_cell.angle_beta   90.00
_cell.angle_gamma   90.00
#
_symmetry.space_group_name_H-M   'P 1'
#
loop_
_entity.id
_entity.type
_entity.pdbx_description
1 polymer ?
#
loop_
_entity_poly.entity_id
_entity_poly.type
_entity_poly.pdbx_seq_one_letter_code
_entity_poly.pdbx_strand_id
1 'polypeptide(L)'
;MENGAKGCEVIISGKLRAQRAKAMKFKDGYLISTGEPKKHYINEAVRHVMMRQGVVGIKVKIMLAHDPEGKMGPKMIMPDCITIHEPKEEVVPMAAPAYTGDEGYTGDA
;
A
#
# COMPACT_ATOMS: atom_id res chain seq x y z
N MET A 1 12.93 -6.11 4.20
CA MET A 1 11.50 -6.47 4.25
C MET A 1 10.93 -6.34 5.65
N GLU A 2 11.63 -6.84 6.67
CA GLU A 2 11.14 -6.91 8.07
C GLU A 2 10.63 -5.60 8.67
N ASN A 3 11.15 -4.44 8.23
CA ASN A 3 10.68 -3.11 8.68
C ASN A 3 9.43 -2.60 7.93
N GLY A 4 8.65 -3.47 7.30
CA GLY A 4 7.36 -3.10 6.67
C GLY A 4 7.46 -2.39 5.32
N ALA A 5 8.61 -2.47 4.63
CA ALA A 5 8.70 -1.99 3.25
C ALA A 5 7.99 -2.96 2.29
N LYS A 6 7.25 -2.45 1.30
CA LYS A 6 6.56 -3.28 0.29
C LYS A 6 7.52 -3.94 -0.70
N GLY A 7 8.68 -3.32 -0.92
CA GLY A 7 9.74 -3.87 -1.75
C GLY A 7 11.00 -3.03 -1.72
N CYS A 8 12.09 -3.62 -2.20
CA CYS A 8 13.38 -2.96 -2.30
C CYS A 8 14.16 -3.40 -3.55
N GLU A 9 14.98 -2.49 -4.06
CA GLU A 9 15.95 -2.74 -5.11
C GLU A 9 17.30 -2.17 -4.68
N VAL A 10 18.31 -3.04 -4.62
CA VAL A 10 19.70 -2.66 -4.32
C VAL A 10 20.56 -2.97 -5.53
N ILE A 11 21.17 -1.93 -6.08
CA ILE A 11 22.09 -2.02 -7.22
C ILE A 11 23.49 -1.68 -6.72
N ILE A 12 24.41 -2.63 -6.86
CA ILE A 12 25.83 -2.46 -6.55
C ILE A 12 26.57 -2.44 -7.89
N SER A 13 27.17 -1.31 -8.24
CA SER A 13 27.88 -1.13 -9.51
C SER A 13 29.33 -0.73 -9.28
N GLY A 14 30.25 -1.38 -9.96
CA GLY A 14 31.67 -1.03 -9.91
C GLY A 14 32.56 -2.20 -10.27
N LYS A 15 33.85 -2.08 -9.98
CA LYS A 15 34.82 -3.17 -10.10
C LYS A 15 34.68 -4.08 -8.89
N LEU A 16 33.97 -5.19 -9.06
CA LEU A 16 33.63 -6.10 -7.95
C LEU A 16 34.69 -7.19 -7.76
N ARG A 17 34.80 -8.12 -8.72
CA ARG A 17 35.78 -9.22 -8.68
C ARG A 17 36.83 -9.13 -9.78
N ALA A 18 36.51 -8.46 -10.89
CA ALA A 18 37.35 -8.37 -12.08
C ALA A 18 37.64 -6.90 -12.43
N GLN A 19 38.60 -6.69 -13.36
CA GLN A 19 38.98 -5.35 -13.82
C GLN A 19 37.84 -4.58 -14.51
N ARG A 20 36.88 -5.30 -15.11
CA ARG A 20 35.71 -4.71 -15.76
C ARG A 20 34.61 -4.43 -14.72
N ALA A 21 33.98 -3.26 -14.85
CA ALA A 21 32.84 -2.91 -14.02
C ALA A 21 31.64 -3.84 -14.31
N LYS A 22 30.93 -4.23 -13.24
CA LYS A 22 29.69 -5.01 -13.30
C LYS A 22 28.67 -4.37 -12.37
N ALA A 23 27.39 -4.49 -12.72
CA ALA A 23 26.28 -4.12 -11.85
C ALA A 23 25.56 -5.39 -11.39
N MET A 24 25.47 -5.58 -10.07
CA MET A 24 24.64 -6.61 -9.46
C MET A 24 23.35 -5.95 -8.98
N LYS A 25 22.21 -6.47 -9.43
CA LYS A 25 20.89 -5.97 -9.05
C LYS A 25 20.22 -7.02 -8.18
N PHE A 26 19.87 -6.64 -6.97
CA PHE A 26 19.08 -7.43 -6.04
C PHE A 26 17.72 -6.76 -5.93
N LYS A 27 16.65 -7.51 -6.16
CA LYS A 27 15.28 -7.02 -6.09
C LYS A 27 14.48 -7.98 -5.25
N ASP A 28 13.63 -7.42 -4.40
CA ASP A 28 12.70 -8.19 -3.60
C ASP A 28 11.41 -7.40 -3.39
N GLY A 29 10.28 -8.10 -3.40
CA GLY A 29 8.95 -7.49 -3.28
C GLY A 29 8.47 -6.69 -4.48
N TYR A 30 7.58 -5.74 -4.21
CA TYR A 30 6.93 -4.91 -5.22
C TYR A 30 7.56 -3.52 -5.30
N LEU A 31 7.85 -3.06 -6.52
CA LEU A 31 8.46 -1.76 -6.78
C LEU A 31 7.85 -1.11 -8.04
N ILE A 32 7.25 0.05 -7.86
CA ILE A 32 6.77 0.88 -8.98
C ILE A 32 7.97 1.52 -9.69
N SER A 33 7.89 1.75 -11.00
CA SER A 33 8.99 2.37 -11.76
C SER A 33 8.63 3.72 -12.40
N THR A 34 7.34 4.01 -12.53
CA THR A 34 6.78 5.09 -13.36
C THR A 34 5.63 5.84 -12.66
N GLY A 35 5.27 7.01 -13.20
CA GLY A 35 4.16 7.83 -12.72
C GLY A 35 4.49 8.69 -11.50
N GLU A 36 3.50 9.48 -11.07
CA GLU A 36 3.58 10.31 -9.86
C GLU A 36 3.74 9.50 -8.57
N PRO A 37 3.09 8.32 -8.39
CA PRO A 37 3.27 7.49 -7.20
C PRO A 37 4.73 7.15 -6.91
N LYS A 38 5.57 7.03 -7.94
CA LYS A 38 7.01 6.80 -7.80
C LYS A 38 7.68 7.84 -6.89
N LYS A 39 7.32 9.13 -7.03
CA LYS A 39 7.97 10.21 -6.28
C LYS A 39 7.60 10.20 -4.80
N HIS A 40 6.40 9.73 -4.46
CA HIS A 40 5.90 9.70 -3.09
C HIS A 40 6.18 8.37 -2.37
N TYR A 41 6.16 7.26 -3.11
CA TYR A 41 6.30 5.92 -2.54
C TYR A 41 7.75 5.41 -2.53
N ILE A 42 8.62 5.94 -3.39
CA ILE A 42 9.98 5.42 -3.52
C ILE A 42 10.98 6.40 -2.95
N ASN A 43 11.66 5.97 -1.90
CA ASN A 43 12.86 6.64 -1.43
C ASN A 43 14.06 6.01 -2.12
N GLU A 44 14.81 6.84 -2.86
CA GLU A 44 16.06 6.43 -3.49
C GLU A 44 17.27 7.14 -2.86
N ALA A 45 18.35 6.39 -2.69
CA ALA A 45 19.61 6.91 -2.20
C ALA A 45 20.76 6.32 -3.01
N VAL A 46 21.71 7.18 -3.38
CA VAL A 46 22.96 6.78 -4.05
C VAL A 46 24.13 7.16 -3.17
N ARG A 47 25.03 6.21 -2.93
CA ARG A 47 26.26 6.43 -2.18
C ARG A 47 27.43 5.76 -2.87
N HIS A 48 28.62 6.29 -2.60
CA HIS A 48 29.87 5.82 -3.15
C HIS A 48 30.74 5.32 -2.01
N VAL A 49 31.34 4.15 -2.20
CA VAL A 49 32.26 3.52 -1.25
C VAL A 49 33.61 3.40 -1.93
N MET A 50 34.65 3.92 -1.28
CA MET A 50 36.01 3.80 -1.77
C MET A 50 36.58 2.45 -1.34
N MET A 51 37.02 1.66 -2.32
CA MET A 51 37.75 0.41 -2.09
C MET A 51 39.15 0.52 -2.71
N ARG A 52 40.06 -0.38 -2.34
CA ARG A 52 41.42 -0.40 -2.90
C ARG A 52 41.45 -0.52 -4.44
N GLN A 53 40.47 -1.20 -5.03
CA GLN A 53 40.37 -1.39 -6.49
C GLN A 53 39.70 -0.22 -7.23
N GLY A 54 39.20 0.78 -6.51
CA GLY A 54 38.44 1.92 -7.05
C GLY A 54 37.15 2.19 -6.28
N VAL A 55 36.26 2.99 -6.87
CA VAL A 55 34.99 3.38 -6.25
C VAL A 55 33.87 2.41 -6.65
N VAL A 56 33.12 1.94 -5.66
CA VAL A 56 31.88 1.17 -5.85
C VAL A 56 30.68 2.07 -5.57
N GLY A 57 29.73 2.11 -6.50
CA GLY A 57 28.45 2.79 -6.33
C GLY A 57 27.40 1.85 -5.78
N ILE A 58 26.65 2.32 -4.79
CA ILE A 58 25.49 1.64 -4.22
C ILE A 58 24.28 2.53 -4.45
N LYS A 59 23.27 2.01 -5.16
CA LYS A 59 21.96 2.64 -5.32
C LYS A 59 20.93 1.77 -4.65
N VAL A 60 20.21 2.34 -3.68
CA VAL A 60 19.12 1.67 -2.97
C VAL A 60 17.82 2.38 -3.31
N LYS A 61 16.78 1.61 -3.63
CA LYS A 61 15.40 2.08 -3.75
C LYS A 61 14.54 1.27 -2.80
N ILE A 62 13.72 1.95 -2.01
CA ILE A 62 12.80 1.33 -1.07
C ILE A 62 11.39 1.83 -1.38
N MET A 63 10.47 0.91 -1.61
CA MET A 63 9.05 1.23 -1.70
C MET A 63 8.42 1.21 -0.29
N LEU A 64 7.95 2.37 0.13
CA LEU A 64 7.27 2.55 1.41
C LEU A 64 5.87 1.90 1.37
N ALA A 65 5.41 1.42 2.51
CA ALA A 65 4.02 1.04 2.67
C ALA A 65 3.12 2.28 2.73
N HIS A 66 1.85 2.11 2.34
CA HIS A 66 0.85 3.16 2.53
C HIS A 66 0.55 3.27 4.03
N ASP A 67 0.54 4.49 4.56
CA ASP A 67 0.25 4.77 5.96
C ASP A 67 -0.74 5.94 6.03
N PRO A 68 -1.97 5.75 6.54
CA PRO A 68 -2.96 6.82 6.63
C PRO A 68 -2.54 7.96 7.58
N GLU A 69 -1.68 7.69 8.57
CA GLU A 69 -1.14 8.72 9.46
C GLU A 69 0.03 9.50 8.85
N GLY A 70 0.67 8.94 7.81
CA GLY A 70 1.76 9.58 7.08
C GLY A 70 3.09 9.63 7.82
N LYS A 71 3.30 8.79 8.83
CA LYS A 71 4.54 8.78 9.64
C LYS A 71 5.66 8.01 8.94
N MET A 72 5.35 6.81 8.46
CA MET A 72 6.35 5.90 7.85
C MET A 72 6.21 5.79 6.33
N GLY A 73 5.16 6.36 5.76
CA GLY A 73 4.87 6.27 4.33
C GLY A 73 3.94 7.38 3.86
N PRO A 74 3.64 7.42 2.55
CA PRO A 74 2.74 8.42 1.99
C PRO A 74 1.29 8.18 2.44
N LYS A 75 0.61 9.27 2.79
CA LYS A 75 -0.83 9.29 3.12
C LYS A 75 -1.72 9.02 1.91
N MET A 76 -1.29 9.43 0.73
CA MET A 76 -2.04 9.26 -0.51
C MET A 76 -2.04 7.79 -0.94
N ILE A 77 -3.22 7.19 -1.06
CA ILE A 77 -3.40 5.82 -1.53
C ILE A 77 -2.93 5.71 -2.99
N MET A 78 -2.43 4.54 -3.37
CA MET A 78 -2.04 4.26 -4.75
C MET A 78 -3.28 4.34 -5.66
N PRO A 79 -3.18 4.93 -6.86
CA PRO A 79 -4.36 5.23 -7.70
C PRO A 79 -5.08 3.97 -8.21
N ASP A 80 -4.42 2.82 -8.20
CA ASP A 80 -4.93 1.51 -8.56
C ASP A 80 -5.51 0.73 -7.37
N CYS A 81 -5.33 1.21 -6.13
CA CYS A 81 -5.80 0.54 -4.92
C CYS A 81 -7.18 1.05 -4.51
N ILE A 82 -8.22 0.31 -4.92
CA ILE A 82 -9.63 0.60 -4.61
C ILE A 82 -10.08 -0.33 -3.47
N THR A 83 -10.60 0.24 -2.39
CA THR A 83 -11.21 -0.54 -1.29
C THR A 83 -12.70 -0.65 -1.54
N ILE A 84 -13.20 -1.86 -1.76
CA ILE A 84 -14.63 -2.13 -1.93
C ILE A 84 -15.19 -2.44 -0.53
N HIS A 85 -16.12 -1.60 -0.07
CA HIS A 85 -16.78 -1.81 1.20
C HIS A 85 -18.00 -2.74 1.03
N GLU A 86 -18.18 -3.64 1.99
CA GLU A 86 -19.37 -4.50 2.03
C GLU A 86 -20.64 -3.66 2.27
N PRO A 87 -21.77 -4.06 1.67
CA PRO A 87 -23.03 -3.35 1.87
C PRO A 87 -23.44 -3.42 3.34
N LYS A 88 -23.97 -2.30 3.86
CA LYS A 88 -24.51 -2.27 5.21
C LYS A 88 -25.76 -3.15 5.27
N GLU A 89 -25.91 -3.91 6.36
CA GLU A 89 -27.13 -4.69 6.60
C GLU A 89 -28.33 -3.75 6.70
N GLU A 90 -29.33 -3.96 5.84
CA GLU A 90 -30.59 -3.24 5.91
C GLU A 90 -31.37 -3.74 7.12
N VAL A 91 -31.55 -2.86 8.11
CA VAL A 91 -32.46 -3.11 9.22
C VAL A 91 -33.86 -3.10 8.63
N VAL A 92 -34.44 -4.28 8.42
CA VAL A 92 -35.82 -4.42 7.96
C VAL A 92 -36.70 -3.62 8.95
N PRO A 93 -37.37 -2.54 8.51
CA PRO A 93 -38.23 -1.80 9.42
C PRO A 93 -39.33 -2.76 9.88
N MET A 94 -39.32 -3.08 11.17
CA MET A 94 -40.27 -3.97 11.82
C MET A 94 -41.68 -3.47 11.48
N ALA A 95 -42.43 -4.28 10.74
CA ALA A 95 -43.78 -3.95 10.30
C ALA A 95 -44.62 -3.52 11.51
N ALA A 96 -45.32 -2.38 11.38
CA ALA A 96 -46.20 -1.86 12.41
C ALA A 96 -47.21 -2.94 12.86
N PRO A 97 -47.51 -3.05 14.16
CA PRO A 97 -48.43 -4.08 14.65
C PRO A 97 -49.80 -3.91 13.99
N ALA A 98 -50.33 -5.00 13.45
CA ALA A 98 -51.68 -5.05 12.92
C ALA A 98 -52.69 -4.64 14.01
N TYR A 99 -53.47 -3.59 13.74
CA TYR A 99 -54.59 -3.17 14.58
C TYR A 99 -55.55 -4.35 14.73
N THR A 100 -55.69 -4.86 15.96
CA THR A 100 -56.71 -5.83 16.33
C THR A 100 -57.75 -5.12 17.17
N GLY A 101 -59.02 -5.17 16.75
CA GLY A 101 -60.18 -4.76 17.54
C GLY A 101 -60.97 -3.60 16.93
N ASP A 102 -62.11 -3.91 16.29
CA ASP A 102 -63.42 -3.72 16.93
C ASP A 102 -64.50 -4.46 16.10
N GLU A 103 -64.80 -5.72 16.47
CA GLU A 103 -66.08 -6.36 16.14
C GLU A 103 -66.98 -6.21 17.37
N GLY A 104 -68.02 -5.38 17.30
CA GLY A 104 -69.04 -5.36 18.34
C GLY A 104 -69.93 -4.12 18.42
N TYR A 105 -70.85 -3.91 17.47
CA TYR A 105 -72.09 -3.21 17.78
C TYR A 105 -73.30 -3.90 17.15
N THR A 106 -73.80 -4.93 17.82
CA THR A 106 -75.22 -5.30 17.77
C THR A 106 -75.83 -4.92 19.11
N GLY A 107 -76.46 -3.76 19.15
CA GLY A 107 -77.30 -3.31 20.26
C GLY A 107 -78.73 -3.14 19.76
N ASP A 108 -79.58 -4.10 20.12
CA ASP A 108 -81.04 -4.02 20.08
C ASP A 108 -81.56 -2.84 20.93
N ALA A 109 -82.45 -2.03 20.35
CA ALA A 109 -83.66 -1.44 20.94
C ALA A 109 -84.36 -0.49 19.94
#